data_AF-A0A0N8GKF9-F1
#
_entry.id   AF-A0A0N8GKF9-F1
#
_cell.length_a   1.000
_cell.length_b   1.000
_cell.length_c   1.000
_cell.angle_alpha   90.00
_cell.angle_beta   90.00
_cell.angle_gamma   90.00
#
_symmetry.space_group_name_H-M   'P 1'
#
loop_
_entity.id
_entity.type
_entity.pdbx_description
1 polymer ?
#
loop_
_entity_poly.entity_id
_entity_poly.type
_entity_poly.pdbx_seq_one_letter_code
_entity_poly.pdbx_strand_id
1 'polypeptide(L)'
;MPPFKLTSVSRVEFYKRHERRRDVMCCDITTRDGVISAHERLSHWDELIRKLEFLGGFDVEWYLQLSSPEVERYVAFERKG
;
A
#
# COMPACT_ATOMS: atom_id res chain seq x y z
N MET A 1 -12.53 -0.76 6.89
CA MET A 1 -11.76 -1.09 5.68
C MET A 1 -12.72 -1.39 4.52
N PRO A 2 -12.55 -0.79 3.33
CA PRO A 2 -13.37 -1.12 2.17
C PRO A 2 -13.23 -2.63 1.82
N PRO A 3 -14.33 -3.31 1.48
CA PRO A 3 -14.28 -4.74 1.19
C PRO A 3 -13.60 -4.99 -0.17
N PHE A 4 -12.50 -5.76 -0.15
CA PHE A 4 -11.86 -6.29 -1.36
C PHE A 4 -11.33 -7.71 -1.11
N LYS A 5 -11.24 -8.53 -2.16
CA LYS A 5 -10.68 -9.89 -2.11
C LYS A 5 -9.20 -9.84 -2.45
N LEU A 6 -8.36 -10.57 -1.73
CA LEU A 6 -6.91 -10.63 -2.05
C LEU A 6 -6.66 -11.16 -3.46
N THR A 7 -7.52 -12.05 -3.96
CA THR A 7 -7.46 -12.60 -5.32
C THR A 7 -7.85 -11.61 -6.41
N SER A 8 -8.42 -10.45 -6.08
CA SER A 8 -8.67 -9.37 -7.05
C SER A 8 -7.56 -8.34 -7.08
N VAL A 9 -6.62 -8.34 -6.12
CA VAL A 9 -5.50 -7.41 -6.08
C VAL A 9 -4.48 -7.77 -7.15
N SER A 10 -4.17 -6.80 -8.02
CA SER A 10 -3.14 -6.90 -9.05
C SER A 10 -1.88 -6.13 -8.69
N ARG A 11 -1.98 -5.04 -7.90
CA ARG A 11 -0.84 -4.22 -7.50
C ARG A 11 -1.09 -3.56 -6.14
N VAL A 12 -0.03 -3.44 -5.34
CA VAL A 12 -0.01 -2.60 -4.14
C VAL A 12 1.18 -1.66 -4.25
N GLU A 13 0.90 -0.37 -4.16
CA GLU A 13 1.91 0.67 -4.21
C GLU A 13 1.79 1.58 -2.99
N PHE A 14 2.90 1.77 -2.28
CA PHE A 14 3.02 2.71 -1.19
C PHE A 14 3.70 3.98 -1.65
N TYR A 15 3.32 5.11 -1.08
CA TYR A 15 3.94 6.39 -1.42
C TYR A 15 3.82 7.40 -0.29
N LYS A 16 4.72 8.36 -0.28
CA LYS A 16 4.62 9.53 0.58
C LYS A 16 3.72 10.56 -0.09
N ARG A 17 2.79 11.12 0.67
CA ARG A 17 2.07 12.34 0.29
C ARG A 17 2.53 13.46 1.19
N HIS A 18 3.22 14.44 0.60
CA HIS A 18 3.64 15.63 1.32
C HIS A 18 2.42 16.45 1.73
N GLU A 19 2.21 16.57 3.04
CA GLU A 19 1.24 17.51 3.61
C GLU A 19 1.99 18.62 4.35
N ARG A 20 1.33 19.77 4.55
CA ARG A 20 1.94 21.01 5.08
C ARG A 20 2.82 20.86 6.33
N ARG A 21 2.60 19.84 7.16
CA ARG A 21 3.30 19.65 8.45
C ARG A 21 4.16 18.39 8.52
N ARG A 22 3.84 17.38 7.72
CA ARG A 22 4.53 16.09 7.70
C ARG A 22 4.09 15.28 6.48
N ASP A 23 4.92 14.34 6.07
CA ASP A 23 4.54 13.34 5.10
C ASP A 23 3.54 12.36 5.71
N VAL A 24 2.66 11.85 4.85
CA VAL A 24 1.69 10.82 5.20
C VAL A 24 1.95 9.63 4.29
N MET A 25 2.13 8.45 4.88
CA MET A 25 2.21 7.22 4.10
C MET A 25 0.83 6.88 3.53
N CYS A 26 0.79 6.69 2.23
CA CYS A 26 -0.39 6.31 1.47
C CYS A 26 -0.16 4.95 0.80
N CYS A 27 -1.26 4.28 0.49
CA CYS A 27 -1.30 2.99 -0.17
C CYS A 27 -2.38 3.02 -1.24
N ASP A 28 -2.03 2.68 -2.47
CA ASP A 28 -2.99 2.41 -3.54
C ASP A 28 -3.02 0.90 -3.80
N ILE A 29 -4.22 0.32 -3.75
CA ILE A 29 -4.48 -1.09 -3.99
C ILE A 29 -5.25 -1.19 -5.30
N THR A 30 -4.57 -1.61 -6.36
CA THR A 30 -5.20 -1.85 -7.65
C THR A 30 -5.89 -3.20 -7.61
N THR A 31 -7.19 -3.17 -7.88
CA THR A 31 -8.03 -4.36 -8.02
C THR A 31 -8.67 -4.40 -9.40
N ARG A 32 -9.35 -5.50 -9.72
CA ARG A 32 -10.17 -5.59 -10.95
C ARG A 32 -11.25 -4.51 -11.05
N ASP A 33 -11.78 -4.05 -9.92
CA ASP A 33 -12.91 -3.12 -9.85
C ASP A 33 -12.47 -1.64 -9.74
N GLY A 34 -11.16 -1.39 -9.72
CA GLY A 34 -10.59 -0.05 -9.60
C GLY A 34 -9.49 0.03 -8.53
N VAL A 35 -9.11 1.27 -8.20
CA VAL A 35 -8.07 1.57 -7.21
C VAL A 35 -8.71 1.96 -5.89
N ILE A 36 -8.29 1.30 -4.82
CA ILE A 36 -8.64 1.65 -3.44
C ILE A 36 -7.46 2.37 -2.82
N SER A 37 -7.66 3.63 -2.42
CA SER A 37 -6.62 4.43 -1.74
C SER A 37 -6.84 4.47 -0.23
N ALA A 38 -5.76 4.30 0.52
CA ALA A 38 -5.72 4.36 1.98
C ALA A 38 -4.50 5.18 2.45
N HIS A 39 -4.48 5.56 3.73
CA HIS A 39 -3.35 6.26 4.33
C HIS A 39 -3.19 5.97 5.82
N GLU A 40 -1.99 6.18 6.37
CA GLU A 40 -1.60 5.83 7.76
C GLU A 40 -2.53 6.38 8.85
N ARG A 41 -3.22 7.49 8.59
CA ARG A 41 -4.13 8.11 9.57
C ARG A 41 -5.51 7.44 9.66
N LEU A 42 -5.80 6.45 8.82
CA LEU A 42 -7.05 5.68 8.92
C LEU A 42 -6.97 4.72 10.11
N SER A 43 -8.06 4.60 10.88
CA SER A 43 -8.13 3.74 12.07
C SER A 43 -7.88 2.25 11.80
N HIS A 44 -7.97 1.82 10.55
CA HIS A 44 -7.79 0.45 10.10
C HIS A 44 -6.55 0.28 9.23
N TRP A 45 -5.58 1.21 9.31
CA TRP A 45 -4.33 1.13 8.56
C TRP A 45 -3.56 -0.16 8.87
N ASP A 46 -3.29 -0.45 10.15
CA ASP A 46 -2.52 -1.64 10.54
C ASP A 46 -3.23 -2.95 10.13
N GLU A 47 -4.57 -2.98 10.24
CA GLU A 47 -5.38 -4.12 9.78
C GLU A 47 -5.25 -4.30 8.26
N LEU A 48 -5.26 -3.20 7.49
CA LEU A 48 -5.07 -3.22 6.06
C LEU A 48 -3.69 -3.78 5.68
N ILE A 49 -2.61 -3.30 6.33
CA ILE A 49 -1.25 -3.79 6.07
C ILE A 49 -1.16 -5.30 6.35
N ARG A 50 -1.60 -5.75 7.53
CA ARG A 50 -1.63 -7.18 7.88
C ARG A 50 -2.42 -8.01 6.88
N LYS A 51 -3.52 -7.48 6.35
CA LYS A 51 -4.29 -8.16 5.30
C LYS A 51 -3.49 -8.27 4.00
N LEU A 52 -2.76 -7.24 3.61
CA LEU A 52 -1.95 -7.23 2.37
C LEU A 52 -0.73 -8.15 2.46
N GLU A 53 -0.17 -8.37 3.65
CA GLU A 53 0.93 -9.34 3.88
C GLU A 53 0.56 -10.78 3.51
N PHE A 54 -0.74 -11.12 3.46
CA PHE A 54 -1.21 -12.43 2.96
C PHE A 54 -1.20 -12.55 1.43
N LEU A 55 -0.82 -11.50 0.69
CA LEU A 55 -0.56 -11.61 -0.75
C LEU A 55 0.78 -12.32 -0.94
N GLY A 56 0.76 -13.51 -1.55
CA GLY A 56 1.98 -14.23 -1.89
C GLY A 56 2.88 -13.39 -2.80
N GLY A 57 4.09 -13.08 -2.34
CA GLY A 57 5.03 -12.19 -3.03
C GLY A 57 4.93 -10.71 -2.66
N PHE A 58 4.15 -10.36 -1.63
CA PHE A 58 4.18 -9.03 -1.01
C PHE A 58 5.51 -8.80 -0.30
N ASP A 59 6.16 -7.68 -0.59
CA ASP A 59 7.34 -7.23 0.11
C ASP A 59 6.96 -6.61 1.45
N VAL A 60 7.18 -7.35 2.53
CA VAL A 60 6.95 -6.89 3.92
C VAL A 60 7.92 -5.80 4.36
N GLU A 61 9.05 -5.65 3.66
CA GLU A 61 10.09 -4.65 3.95
C GLU A 61 9.87 -3.32 3.19
N TRP A 62 8.71 -3.14 2.54
CA TRP A 62 8.36 -1.95 1.75
C TRP A 62 8.63 -0.62 2.46
N TYR A 63 8.47 -0.57 3.79
CA TYR A 63 8.68 0.64 4.58
C TYR A 63 10.15 1.07 4.61
N LEU A 64 11.09 0.11 4.57
CA LEU A 64 12.53 0.42 4.50
C LEU A 64 12.87 1.13 3.19
N GLN A 65 12.21 0.76 2.10
CA GLN A 65 12.41 1.38 0.78
C GLN A 65 11.95 2.84 0.80
N LEU A 66 10.81 3.12 1.44
CA LEU A 66 10.30 4.48 1.62
C LEU A 66 10.99 5.26 2.75
N SER A 67 11.90 4.66 3.51
CA SER A 67 12.68 5.39 4.51
C SER A 67 13.79 6.25 3.86
N SER A 68 14.18 5.93 2.63
CA SER A 68 15.06 6.79 1.84
C SER A 68 14.35 8.08 1.42
N PRO A 69 14.97 9.27 1.59
CA PRO A 69 14.38 10.53 1.16
C PRO A 69 14.26 10.66 -0.37
N GLU A 70 14.97 9.84 -1.14
CA GLU A 70 14.91 9.86 -2.62
C GLU A 70 13.75 9.02 -3.18
N VAL A 71 13.14 8.18 -2.34
CA VAL A 71 12.09 7.26 -2.74
C VAL A 71 10.74 7.81 -2.27
N GLU A 72 9.93 8.20 -3.25
CA GLU A 72 8.58 8.77 -3.04
C GLU A 72 7.47 7.74 -3.24
N ARG A 73 7.73 6.69 -4.04
CA ARG A 73 6.79 5.58 -4.30
C ARG A 73 7.53 4.25 -4.32
N TYR A 74 6.85 3.18 -3.91
CA TYR A 74 7.39 1.83 -3.91
C TYR A 74 6.29 0.78 -4.17
N VAL A 75 6.58 -0.18 -5.04
CA VAL A 75 5.66 -1.27 -5.39
C VAL A 75 5.94 -2.47 -4.49
N ALA A 76 5.11 -2.66 -3.48
CA ALA A 76 5.25 -3.80 -2.56
C ALA A 76 4.68 -5.09 -3.11
N PHE A 77 3.79 -5.02 -4.11
CA PHE A 77 3.24 -6.22 -4.73
C PHE A 77 2.82 -5.93 -6.16
N GLU A 78 3.13 -6.87 -7.05
CA GLU A 78 2.58 -6.92 -8.40
C GLU A 78 2.33 -8.37 -8.79
N ARG A 79 1.08 -8.66 -9.16
CA ARG A 79 0.69 -10.01 -9.58
C ARG A 79 1.29 -10.28 -10.96
N LYS A 80 2.27 -11.18 -11.00
CA LYS A 80 2.78 -11.74 -12.26
C LYS A 80 1.65 -12.56 -12.89
N GLY A 81 1.33 -12.24 -14.15
CA GLY A 81 0.32 -12.95 -14.95
C GLY A 81 0.72 -14.39 -15.26
#